data_AF-A0A920W390-F1
#
_entry.id   AF-A0A920W390-F1
#
_cell.length_a   1.000
_cell.length_b   1.000
_cell.length_c   1.000
_cell.angle_alpha   90.00
_cell.angle_beta   90.00
_cell.angle_gamma   90.00
#
_symmetry.space_group_name_H-M   'P 1'
#
loop_
_entity.id
_entity.type
_entity.pdbx_description
1 polymer ?
#
loop_
_entity_poly.entity_id
_entity_poly.type
_entity_poly.pdbx_seq_one_letter_code
_entity_poly.pdbx_strand_id
1 'polypeptide(L)'
;MIPKKIKMMPENIRSNQELIQEALDFGCAKAKVISTKAISLAHWVKLQCQFGCSNHARLFTCPPFTPESEEMAEILEEYDQALLIYADQEN
;
A
#
# COMPACT_ATOMS: atom_id res chain seq x y z
N MET A 1 -6.24 -1.77 18.11
CA MET A 1 -7.05 -2.73 18.91
C MET A 1 -6.81 -4.12 18.33
N ILE A 2 -6.49 -5.15 19.13
CA ILE A 2 -6.43 -6.52 18.62
C ILE A 2 -7.87 -6.99 18.36
N PRO A 3 -8.24 -7.41 17.13
CA PRO A 3 -9.60 -7.81 16.85
C PRO A 3 -9.98 -9.01 17.73
N LYS A 4 -11.02 -8.84 18.56
CA LYS A 4 -11.52 -9.86 19.50
C LYS A 4 -12.09 -11.11 18.81
N LYS A 5 -12.13 -11.15 17.47
CA LYS A 5 -12.67 -12.25 16.65
C LYS A 5 -11.72 -12.67 15.53
N ILE A 6 -10.42 -12.76 15.80
CA ILE A 6 -9.56 -13.56 14.92
C ILE A 6 -9.91 -15.03 15.16
N LYS A 7 -10.66 -15.64 14.24
CA LYS A 7 -11.12 -17.05 14.35
C LYS A 7 -9.94 -18.03 14.43
N MET A 8 -8.82 -17.69 13.79
CA MET A 8 -7.54 -18.39 13.87
C MET A 8 -6.48 -17.48 13.23
N MET A 9 -5.29 -17.37 13.81
CA MET A 9 -4.16 -16.85 13.03
C MET A 9 -3.76 -17.91 12.01
N PRO A 10 -3.31 -17.54 10.80
CA PRO A 10 -2.79 -18.52 9.86
C PRO A 10 -1.68 -19.33 10.55
N GLU A 11 -1.68 -20.65 10.34
CA GLU A 11 -0.69 -21.56 10.95
C GLU A 11 0.74 -21.22 10.53
N ASN A 12 0.89 -20.60 9.35
CA ASN A 12 2.16 -20.14 8.82
C ASN A 12 2.13 -18.60 8.69
N ILE A 13 2.65 -17.93 9.71
CA ILE A 13 2.94 -16.49 9.67
C ILE A 13 4.33 -16.34 9.07
N ARG A 14 4.41 -15.83 7.84
CA ARG A 14 5.69 -15.47 7.22
C ARG A 14 6.34 -14.34 8.01
N SER A 15 7.62 -14.49 8.30
CA SER A 15 8.47 -13.44 8.84
C SER A 15 8.63 -12.29 7.83
N ASN A 16 8.96 -11.10 8.34
CA ASN A 16 9.27 -9.95 7.48
C ASN A 16 10.41 -10.26 6.49
N GLN A 17 11.36 -11.13 6.86
CA GLN A 17 12.46 -11.54 5.99
C GLN A 17 11.96 -12.40 4.83
N GLU A 18 11.04 -13.34 5.07
CA GLU A 18 10.43 -14.15 4.01
C GLU A 18 9.63 -13.29 3.05
N LEU A 19 8.86 -12.32 3.54
CA LEU A 19 8.10 -11.38 2.70
C LEU A 19 9.01 -10.50 1.84
N ILE A 20 10.13 -10.03 2.41
CA ILE A 20 11.13 -9.25 1.67
C ILE A 20 11.79 -10.12 0.59
N GLN A 21 12.18 -11.35 0.94
CA GLN A 21 12.83 -12.26 -0.01
C GLN A 21 11.89 -12.60 -1.16
N GLU A 22 10.63 -12.90 -0.87
CA GLU A 22 9.62 -13.18 -1.89
C GLU A 22 9.44 -12.00 -2.85
N ALA A 23 9.38 -10.76 -2.34
CA ALA A 23 9.30 -9.58 -3.20
C ALA A 23 10.52 -9.44 -4.12
N LEU A 24 11.73 -9.74 -3.62
CA LEU A 24 12.95 -9.76 -4.44
C LEU A 24 12.92 -10.88 -5.48
N ASP A 25 12.44 -12.07 -5.12
CA ASP A 25 12.30 -13.21 -6.02
C ASP A 25 11.29 -12.93 -7.16
N PHE A 26 10.29 -12.10 -6.89
CA PHE A 26 9.35 -11.58 -7.91
C PHE A 26 9.96 -10.49 -8.82
N GLY A 27 11.23 -10.13 -8.65
CA GLY A 27 11.94 -9.18 -9.51
C GLY A 27 11.90 -7.74 -9.03
N CYS A 28 11.50 -7.47 -7.79
CA CYS A 28 11.60 -6.13 -7.22
C CYS A 28 13.08 -5.79 -6.96
N ALA A 29 13.48 -4.56 -7.27
CA ALA A 29 14.85 -4.12 -7.03
C ALA A 29 15.15 -3.95 -5.53
N LYS A 30 14.18 -3.49 -4.74
CA LYS A 30 14.28 -3.37 -3.28
C LYS A 30 12.94 -3.64 -2.62
N ALA A 31 12.97 -4.23 -1.43
CA ALA A 31 11.80 -4.37 -0.56
C ALA A 31 12.18 -4.09 0.90
N LYS A 32 11.27 -3.45 1.65
CA LYS A 32 11.49 -3.11 3.05
C LYS A 32 10.18 -3.03 3.82
N VAL A 33 10.12 -3.67 4.99
CA VAL A 33 9.01 -3.42 5.93
C VAL A 33 9.22 -2.08 6.65
N ILE A 34 8.20 -1.23 6.64
CA ILE A 34 8.18 0.08 7.29
C ILE A 34 6.98 0.18 8.24
N SER A 35 7.04 1.10 9.21
CA SER A 35 5.83 1.48 9.94
C SER A 35 4.91 2.30 9.04
N THR A 36 3.60 2.04 9.11
CA THR A 36 2.57 2.83 8.41
C THR A 36 2.61 4.31 8.79
N LYS A 37 3.06 4.64 10.00
CA LYS A 37 3.27 6.04 10.45
C LYS A 37 4.31 6.80 9.66
N ALA A 38 5.17 6.11 8.90
CA ALA A 38 6.15 6.74 8.01
C ALA A 38 5.54 7.13 6.64
N ILE A 39 4.31 6.70 6.34
CA ILE A 39 3.63 7.01 5.08
C ILE A 39 3.02 8.42 5.17
N SER A 40 3.37 9.28 4.23
CA SER A 40 2.80 10.62 4.13
C SER A 40 1.65 10.63 3.12
N LEU A 41 0.48 11.13 3.54
CA LEU A 41 -0.68 11.31 2.68
C LEU A 41 -0.53 12.58 1.84
N ALA A 42 -0.47 12.40 0.54
CA ALA A 42 -0.20 13.48 -0.40
C ALA A 42 -1.49 13.88 -1.14
N HIS A 43 -2.25 14.81 -0.55
CA HIS A 43 -3.53 15.31 -1.08
C HIS A 43 -3.47 15.78 -2.54
N TRP A 44 -2.29 16.25 -2.98
CA TRP A 44 -2.05 16.70 -4.35
C TRP A 44 -2.15 15.57 -5.39
N VAL A 45 -2.04 14.30 -5.01
CA VAL A 45 -2.14 13.15 -5.93
C VAL A 45 -3.52 13.09 -6.60
N LYS A 46 -4.58 13.48 -5.89
CA LYS A 46 -5.92 13.57 -6.47
C LYS A 46 -5.99 14.66 -7.54
N LEU A 47 -5.36 15.82 -7.30
CA LEU A 47 -5.25 16.89 -8.29
C LEU A 47 -4.44 16.44 -9.51
N GLN A 48 -3.34 15.72 -9.30
CA GLN A 48 -2.55 15.14 -10.39
C GLN A 48 -3.38 14.16 -11.21
N CYS A 49 -4.20 13.31 -10.58
CA CYS A 49 -5.07 12.38 -11.29
C CYS A 49 -6.13 13.12 -12.12
N GLN A 50 -6.76 14.16 -11.56
CA GLN A 50 -7.85 14.89 -12.24
C GLN A 50 -7.37 15.78 -13.39
N PHE A 51 -6.22 16.45 -13.22
CA PHE A 51 -5.77 17.49 -14.14
C PHE A 51 -4.48 17.12 -14.90
N GLY A 52 -3.71 16.15 -14.42
CA GLY A 52 -2.40 15.77 -14.98
C GLY A 52 -2.35 14.38 -15.62
N CYS A 53 -3.38 13.55 -15.46
CA CYS A 53 -3.41 12.19 -16.00
C CYS A 53 -4.24 12.09 -17.28
N SER A 54 -3.66 11.55 -18.35
CA SER A 54 -4.36 11.30 -19.62
C SER A 54 -5.42 10.20 -19.53
N ASN A 55 -5.39 9.38 -18.48
CA ASN A 55 -6.33 8.30 -18.22
C ASN A 55 -7.36 8.61 -17.12
N HIS A 56 -7.50 9.89 -16.74
CA HIS A 56 -8.49 10.30 -15.77
C HIS A 56 -9.90 9.77 -16.13
N ALA A 57 -10.62 9.28 -15.12
CA ALA A 57 -11.97 8.71 -15.22
C ALA A 57 -12.12 7.48 -16.13
N ARG A 58 -11.03 6.77 -16.45
CA ARG A 58 -11.07 5.54 -17.28
C ARG A 58 -10.89 4.24 -16.49
N LEU A 59 -10.43 4.32 -15.24
CA LEU A 59 -10.12 3.16 -14.40
C LEU A 59 -10.91 3.24 -13.09
N PHE A 60 -11.19 2.09 -12.48
CA PHE A 60 -11.79 2.00 -11.14
C PHE A 60 -10.87 2.51 -10.01
N THR A 61 -9.64 2.89 -10.35
CA THR A 61 -8.68 3.55 -9.45
C THR A 61 -8.68 5.07 -9.61
N CYS A 62 -9.53 5.63 -10.48
CA CYS A 62 -9.72 7.07 -10.60
C CYS A 62 -10.81 7.55 -9.62
N PRO A 63 -10.76 8.82 -9.17
CA PRO A 63 -11.92 9.47 -8.56
C PRO A 63 -13.17 9.35 -9.46
N PRO A 64 -14.37 9.07 -8.90
CA PRO A 64 -14.70 9.02 -7.47
C PRO A 64 -14.54 7.63 -6.81
N PHE A 65 -13.97 6.64 -7.51
CA PHE A 65 -13.88 5.26 -7.01
C PHE A 65 -12.65 5.00 -6.13
N THR A 66 -11.66 5.90 -6.17
CA THR A 66 -10.53 5.88 -5.24
C THR A 66 -10.93 6.51 -3.90
N PRO A 67 -10.45 5.99 -2.76
CA PRO A 67 -10.71 6.59 -1.45
C PRO A 67 -10.30 8.06 -1.37
N GLU A 68 -11.01 8.82 -0.55
CA GLU A 68 -10.58 10.18 -0.20
C GLU A 68 -9.34 10.16 0.70
N SER A 69 -8.66 11.31 0.82
CA SER A 69 -7.42 11.37 1.62
C SER A 69 -7.69 11.09 3.10
N GLU A 70 -8.83 11.56 3.62
CA GLU A 70 -9.29 11.32 4.97
C GLU A 70 -9.63 9.84 5.20
N GLU A 71 -10.35 9.21 4.26
CA GLU A 71 -10.66 7.78 4.32
C GLU A 71 -9.39 6.93 4.30
N MET A 72 -8.40 7.31 3.47
CA MET A 72 -7.11 6.63 3.45
C MET A 72 -6.32 6.82 4.75
N ALA A 73 -6.47 7.95 5.43
CA ALA A 73 -5.88 8.17 6.75
C ALA A 73 -6.42 7.17 7.77
N GLU A 74 -7.75 7.01 7.82
CA GLU A 74 -8.41 6.05 8.69
C GLU A 74 -7.97 4.60 8.40
N ILE A 75 -7.90 4.23 7.11
CA ILE A 75 -7.44 2.89 6.70
C ILE A 75 -6.00 2.64 7.15
N LEU A 76 -5.09 3.61 7.01
CA LEU A 76 -3.69 3.44 7.42
C LEU A 76 -3.53 3.24 8.93
N GLU A 77 -4.46 3.75 9.75
CA GLU A 77 -4.46 3.54 11.20
C GLU A 77 -4.83 2.10 11.60
N GLU A 78 -5.46 1.33 10.71
CA GLU A 78 -5.81 -0.07 10.95
C GLU A 78 -4.61 -1.03 10.85
N TYR A 79 -3.47 -0.55 10.34
CA TYR A 79 -2.26 -1.34 10.11
C TYR A 79 -1.06 -0.75 10.85
N ASP A 80 -0.21 -1.60 11.44
CA ASP A 80 1.01 -1.15 12.11
C ASP A 80 2.24 -1.10 11.18
N GLN A 81 2.28 -1.97 10.17
CA GLN A 81 3.41 -2.19 9.27
C GLN A 81 2.94 -2.29 7.81
N ALA A 82 3.81 -1.89 6.88
CA ALA A 82 3.61 -2.01 5.44
C ALA A 82 4.87 -2.56 4.76
N LEU A 83 4.72 -3.32 3.68
CA LEU A 83 5.82 -3.76 2.83
C LEU A 83 5.99 -2.75 1.69
N LEU A 84 7.05 -1.94 1.74
CA LEU A 84 7.42 -1.01 0.68
C LEU A 84 8.24 -1.74 -0.39
N ILE A 85 7.76 -1.68 -1.63
CA ILE A 85 8.37 -2.30 -2.79
C ILE A 85 8.85 -1.20 -3.74
N TYR A 86 10.09 -1.31 -4.20
CA TYR A 86 10.65 -0.51 -5.27
C TYR A 86 10.95 -1.43 -6.45
N ALA A 87 10.16 -1.28 -7.52
CA ALA A 87 10.46 -1.85 -8.82
C ALA A 87 11.25 -0.80 -9.61
N ASP A 88 12.48 -1.13 -10.01
CA ASP A 88 13.22 -0.28 -10.92
C ASP A 88 12.65 -0.46 -12.32
N GLN A 89 12.44 0.64 -13.03
CA GLN A 89 11.99 0.61 -14.43
C GLN A 89 13.20 0.29 -15.32
N GLU A 90 13.77 -0.90 -15.18
CA GLU A 90 14.61 -1.49 -16.22
C GLU A 90 13.85 -2.68 -16.84
N ASN A 91 12.78 -2.35 -17.56
CA ASN A 91 12.26 -3.04 -18.73
C ASN A 91 11.26 -2.14 -19.48
#